data_AF-W2TMZ8-F1
#
_entry.id   AF-W2TMZ8-F1
#
_cell.length_a   1.000
_cell.length_b   1.000
_cell.length_c   1.000
_cell.angle_alpha   90.00
_cell.angle_beta   90.00
_cell.angle_gamma   90.00
#
_symmetry.space_group_name_H-M   'P 1'
#
loop_
_entity.id
_entity.type
_entity.pdbx_description
1 polymer ?
#
loop_
_entity_poly.entity_id
_entity_poly.type
_entity_poly.pdbx_seq_one_letter_code
_entity_poly.pdbx_strand_id
1 'polypeptide(L)'
;MNHKPQLAWDIYSRSTDPKESFNILRIIAMDCYTVGEFYYAAKAFDGLEKIDPSPENWQGKRGATCGLFKMLVQGRATNEQMSEVLQLLDRGNHPQADFVSSTIRKWAKTHEINLD
;
A
#
# COMPACT_ATOMS: atom_id res chain seq x y z
N MET A 1 -4.49 -2.35 16.96
CA MET A 1 -5.36 -1.65 15.98
C MET A 1 -6.75 -2.28 16.01
N ASN A 2 -7.84 -1.50 15.90
CA ASN A 2 -9.23 -1.97 16.04
C ASN A 2 -9.87 -2.45 14.71
N HIS A 3 -9.05 -2.82 13.71
CA HIS A 3 -9.47 -3.19 12.34
C HIS A 3 -10.37 -2.16 11.65
N LYS A 4 -10.13 -0.87 11.91
CA LYS A 4 -10.79 0.25 11.22
C LYS A 4 -9.77 1.23 10.62
N PRO A 5 -8.86 0.77 9.75
CA PRO A 5 -7.81 1.62 9.16
C PRO A 5 -8.38 2.78 8.32
N GLN A 6 -9.59 2.64 7.78
CA GLN A 6 -10.32 3.70 7.08
C GLN A 6 -10.56 4.94 7.96
N LEU A 7 -10.83 4.76 9.26
CA LEU A 7 -11.06 5.89 10.15
C LEU A 7 -9.78 6.68 10.40
N ALA A 8 -8.64 5.97 10.49
CA ALA A 8 -7.33 6.62 10.60
C ALA A 8 -6.99 7.38 9.30
N TRP A 9 -7.30 6.77 8.14
CA TRP A 9 -7.15 7.41 6.84
C TRP A 9 -8.01 8.67 6.68
N ASP A 10 -9.24 8.66 7.20
CA ASP A 10 -10.14 9.82 7.18
C ASP A 10 -9.60 10.96 8.05
N ILE A 11 -8.98 10.64 9.19
CA ILE A 11 -8.30 11.64 10.04
C ILE A 11 -7.12 12.25 9.29
N TYR A 12 -6.27 11.44 8.67
CA TYR A 12 -5.17 11.91 7.82
C TYR A 12 -5.68 12.85 6.71
N SER A 13 -6.73 12.46 6.00
CA SER A 13 -7.31 13.23 4.89
C SER A 13 -7.85 14.60 5.30
N ARG A 14 -8.14 14.80 6.59
CA ARG A 14 -8.64 16.07 7.16
C ARG A 14 -7.55 16.92 7.80
N SER A 15 -6.37 16.34 8.04
CA SER A 15 -5.25 17.05 8.67
C SER A 15 -4.67 18.11 7.72
N THR A 16 -4.54 19.33 8.22
CA THR A 16 -3.93 20.46 7.48
C THR A 16 -2.53 20.79 7.96
N ASP A 17 -2.08 20.24 9.11
CA ASP A 17 -0.71 20.40 9.61
C ASP A 17 0.20 19.32 8.99
N PRO A 18 1.24 19.70 8.23
CA PRO A 18 2.19 18.75 7.65
C PRO A 18 2.87 17.82 8.68
N LYS A 19 3.16 18.31 9.89
CA LYS A 19 3.80 17.50 10.94
C LYS A 19 2.84 16.46 11.49
N GLU A 20 1.59 16.86 11.73
CA GLU A 20 0.53 15.95 12.16
C GLU A 20 0.26 14.90 11.08
N SER A 21 0.11 15.32 9.82
CA SER A 21 -0.11 14.43 8.67
C SER A 21 1.01 13.40 8.54
N PHE A 22 2.27 13.80 8.69
CA PHE A 22 3.41 12.88 8.67
C PHE A 22 3.33 11.84 9.81
N ASN A 23 3.02 12.28 11.03
CA ASN A 23 2.90 11.38 12.18
C ASN A 23 1.73 10.40 12.02
N ILE A 24 0.58 10.85 11.52
CA ILE A 24 -0.57 9.99 11.25
C ILE A 24 -0.20 8.95 10.18
N LEU A 25 0.45 9.36 9.09
CA LEU A 25 0.91 8.42 8.05
C LEU A 25 1.87 7.37 8.61
N ARG A 26 2.81 7.74 9.49
CA ARG A 26 3.71 6.77 10.15
C ARG A 26 2.94 5.75 10.98
N ILE A 27 1.95 6.19 11.75
CA ILE A 27 1.11 5.29 12.57
C ILE A 27 0.32 4.36 11.65
N ILE A 28 -0.33 4.87 10.62
CA ILE A 28 -1.09 4.05 9.67
C ILE A 28 -0.16 3.03 9.01
N ALA A 29 1.00 3.46 8.50
CA ALA A 29 1.95 2.58 7.83
C ALA A 29 2.40 1.43 8.73
N MET A 30 2.89 1.72 9.94
CA MET A 30 3.45 0.71 10.84
C MET A 30 2.39 -0.23 11.43
N ASP A 31 1.30 0.33 11.95
CA ASP A 31 0.29 -0.48 12.63
C ASP A 31 -0.49 -1.32 11.63
N CYS A 32 -0.90 -0.74 10.49
CA CYS A 32 -1.63 -1.50 9.46
C CYS A 32 -0.75 -2.62 8.91
N TYR A 33 0.54 -2.36 8.70
CA TYR A 33 1.47 -3.40 8.25
C TYR A 33 1.56 -4.55 9.25
N THR A 34 1.65 -4.23 10.55
CA THR A 34 1.77 -5.22 11.63
C THR A 34 0.53 -6.09 11.75
N VAL A 35 -0.68 -5.54 11.56
CA VAL A 35 -1.94 -6.30 11.68
C VAL A 35 -2.46 -6.87 10.36
N GLY A 36 -1.74 -6.66 9.25
CA GLY A 36 -2.10 -7.20 7.94
C GLY A 36 -3.13 -6.38 7.16
N GLU A 37 -3.38 -5.13 7.53
CA GLU A 37 -4.23 -4.18 6.79
C GLU A 37 -3.43 -3.56 5.62
N PHE A 38 -2.93 -4.40 4.73
CA PHE A 38 -1.86 -4.05 3.78
C PHE A 38 -2.24 -2.97 2.76
N TYR A 39 -3.52 -2.86 2.39
CA TYR A 39 -3.99 -1.81 1.49
C TYR A 39 -3.71 -0.40 2.05
N TYR A 40 -4.08 -0.16 3.31
CA TYR A 40 -3.83 1.13 3.97
C TYR A 40 -2.36 1.31 4.32
N ALA A 41 -1.64 0.24 4.66
CA ALA A 41 -0.20 0.31 4.87
C ALA A 41 0.53 0.78 3.59
N ALA A 42 0.24 0.18 2.43
CA ALA A 42 0.84 0.54 1.15
C ALA A 42 0.59 2.01 0.78
N LYS A 43 -0.66 2.47 0.96
CA LYS A 43 -1.05 3.87 0.74
C LYS A 43 -0.31 4.84 1.66
N ALA A 44 -0.16 4.47 2.93
CA ALA A 44 0.55 5.31 3.89
C ALA A 44 2.05 5.37 3.60
N PHE A 45 2.69 4.26 3.23
CA PHE A 45 4.09 4.25 2.80
C PHE A 45 4.33 5.07 1.54
N ASP A 46 3.42 5.03 0.55
CA ASP A 46 3.50 5.91 -0.63
C ASP A 46 3.41 7.39 -0.25
N GLY A 47 2.56 7.73 0.73
CA GLY A 47 2.49 9.08 1.29
C GLY A 47 3.79 9.49 1.99
N LEU A 48 4.36 8.60 2.81
CA LEU A 48 5.62 8.83 3.51
C LEU A 48 6.79 8.99 2.55
N GLU A 49 6.89 8.16 1.51
CA GLU A 49 7.96 8.21 0.50
C GLU A 49 8.04 9.59 -0.19
N LYS A 50 6.89 10.25 -0.40
CA LYS A 50 6.85 11.62 -0.97
C LYS A 50 7.40 12.69 -0.04
N ILE A 51 7.35 12.46 1.27
CA ILE A 51 7.79 13.41 2.30
C ILE A 51 9.23 13.10 2.74
N ASP A 52 9.54 11.82 2.87
CA ASP A 52 10.81 11.24 3.30
C ASP A 52 11.15 10.05 2.38
N PRO A 53 11.93 10.26 1.31
CA PRO A 53 12.27 9.25 0.32
C PRO A 53 13.36 8.29 0.83
N SER A 54 13.12 7.69 1.99
CA SER A 54 14.02 6.74 2.63
C SER A 54 13.82 5.32 2.06
N PRO A 55 14.89 4.50 1.98
CA PRO A 55 14.80 3.10 1.56
C PRO A 55 13.78 2.29 2.37
N GLU A 56 13.61 2.61 3.65
CA GLU A 56 12.68 1.97 4.57
C GLU A 56 11.22 2.15 4.13
N ASN A 57 10.84 3.37 3.73
CA ASN A 57 9.48 3.66 3.27
C ASN A 57 9.17 2.92 1.97
N TRP A 58 10.11 2.90 1.03
CA TRP A 58 9.99 2.12 -0.20
C TRP A 58 9.88 0.61 0.08
N GLN A 59 10.72 0.08 0.96
CA GLN A 59 10.68 -1.34 1.34
C GLN A 59 9.36 -1.70 2.02
N GLY A 60 8.84 -0.82 2.87
CA GLY A 60 7.53 -0.95 3.50
C GLY A 60 6.39 -0.98 2.50
N LYS A 61 6.39 -0.06 1.52
CA LYS A 61 5.43 -0.03 0.40
C LYS A 61 5.47 -1.34 -0.39
N ARG A 62 6.66 -1.77 -0.83
CA ARG A 62 6.86 -3.03 -1.56
C ARG A 62 6.37 -4.23 -0.75
N GLY A 63 6.69 -4.29 0.54
CA GLY A 63 6.25 -5.36 1.44
C GLY A 63 4.73 -5.39 1.60
N ALA A 64 4.10 -4.22 1.74
CA ALA A 64 2.66 -4.09 1.84
C ALA A 64 1.97 -4.50 0.53
N THR A 65 2.52 -4.15 -0.64
CA THR A 65 2.02 -4.63 -1.94
C THR A 65 2.02 -6.16 -2.00
N CYS A 66 3.11 -6.82 -1.60
CA CYS A 66 3.17 -8.29 -1.54
C CYS A 66 2.17 -8.88 -0.53
N GLY A 67 1.98 -8.23 0.62
CA GLY A 67 0.99 -8.61 1.62
C GLY A 67 -0.45 -8.51 1.09
N LEU A 68 -0.77 -7.43 0.38
CA LEU A 68 -2.07 -7.24 -0.25
C LEU A 68 -2.31 -8.28 -1.35
N PHE A 69 -1.27 -8.59 -2.14
CA PHE A 69 -1.35 -9.67 -3.13
C PHE A 69 -1.67 -11.02 -2.49
N LYS A 70 -1.01 -11.37 -1.37
CA LYS A 70 -1.37 -12.57 -0.60
C LYS A 70 -2.83 -12.55 -0.17
N MET A 71 -3.35 -11.41 0.30
CA MET A 71 -4.77 -11.29 0.67
C MET A 71 -5.70 -11.46 -0.53
N LEU A 72 -5.34 -10.92 -1.71
CA LEU A 72 -6.09 -11.09 -2.94
C LEU A 72 -6.20 -12.57 -3.33
N VAL A 73 -5.08 -13.30 -3.31
CA VAL A 73 -5.03 -14.75 -3.56
C VAL A 73 -5.93 -15.51 -2.58
N GLN A 74 -6.08 -15.02 -1.35
CA GLN A 74 -6.93 -15.60 -0.32
C GLN A 74 -8.40 -15.15 -0.38
N GLY A 75 -8.79 -14.31 -1.35
CA GLY A 75 -10.14 -13.73 -1.44
C GLY A 75 -10.48 -12.73 -0.33
N ARG A 76 -9.45 -12.12 0.30
CA ARG A 76 -9.57 -11.17 1.42
C ARG A 76 -9.28 -9.73 1.04
N ALA A 77 -8.94 -9.47 -0.21
CA ALA A 77 -8.78 -8.14 -0.78
C ALA A 77 -9.53 -8.06 -2.11
N THR A 78 -9.94 -6.87 -2.51
CA THR A 78 -10.63 -6.66 -3.78
C THR A 78 -9.65 -6.39 -4.92
N ASN A 79 -10.10 -6.57 -6.16
CA ASN A 79 -9.32 -6.26 -7.35
C ASN A 79 -8.98 -4.77 -7.39
N GLU A 80 -9.92 -3.90 -7.02
CA GLU A 80 -9.77 -2.45 -7.01
C GLU A 80 -8.68 -2.00 -6.03
N GLN A 81 -8.62 -2.61 -4.83
CA GLN A 81 -7.57 -2.34 -3.86
C GLN A 81 -6.19 -2.69 -4.43
N MET A 82 -6.09 -3.83 -5.11
CA MET A 82 -4.84 -4.27 -5.72
C MET A 82 -4.44 -3.35 -6.90
N SER A 83 -5.38 -3.01 -7.80
CA SER A 83 -5.14 -2.09 -8.91
C SER A 83 -4.62 -0.74 -8.42
N GLU A 84 -5.24 -0.16 -7.39
CA GLU A 84 -4.78 1.11 -6.83
C GLU A 84 -3.36 1.01 -6.29
N VAL A 85 -3.03 -0.05 -5.54
CA VAL A 85 -1.67 -0.23 -4.98
C VAL A 85 -0.63 -0.50 -6.07
N LEU A 86 -0.98 -1.23 -7.14
CA LEU A 86 -0.09 -1.38 -8.30
C LEU A 86 0.18 -0.03 -8.97
N GLN A 87 -0.84 0.81 -9.15
CA GLN A 87 -0.65 2.16 -9.68
C GLN A 87 0.26 3.01 -8.79
N LEU A 88 0.19 2.88 -7.46
CA LEU A 88 1.12 3.55 -6.55
C LEU A 88 2.55 3.03 -6.72
N LEU A 89 2.72 1.72 -6.89
CA LEU A 89 4.03 1.10 -7.07
C LEU A 89 4.66 1.50 -8.41
N ASP A 90 3.87 1.52 -9.48
CA ASP A 90 4.28 1.82 -10.86
C ASP A 90 4.68 3.31 -11.07
N ARG A 91 4.30 4.21 -10.16
CA ARG A 91 4.73 5.62 -10.19
C ARG A 91 6.21 5.81 -9.81
N GLY A 92 6.80 4.83 -9.12
CA GLY A 92 8.19 4.89 -8.68
C GLY A 92 9.14 4.39 -9.77
N ASN A 93 10.34 4.96 -9.84
CA ASN A 93 11.38 4.54 -10.81
C ASN A 93 12.34 3.50 -10.20
N HIS A 94 11.83 2.61 -9.35
CA HIS A 94 12.65 1.65 -8.62
C HIS A 94 12.72 0.31 -9.39
N PRO A 95 13.90 -0.26 -9.67
CA PRO A 95 14.04 -1.47 -10.51
C PRO A 95 13.22 -2.69 -10.04
N GLN A 96 12.97 -2.78 -8.74
CA GLN A 96 12.18 -3.87 -8.15
C GLN A 96 10.66 -3.65 -8.22
N ALA A 97 10.21 -2.43 -8.53
CA ALA A 97 8.79 -2.12 -8.72
C ALA A 97 8.22 -2.94 -9.89
N ASP A 98 8.88 -2.84 -11.05
CA ASP A 98 8.52 -3.55 -12.28
C ASP A 98 8.45 -5.06 -12.08
N PHE A 99 9.42 -5.62 -11.35
CA PHE A 99 9.43 -7.05 -11.07
C PHE A 99 8.21 -7.48 -10.24
N VAL A 100 7.88 -6.73 -9.18
CA VAL A 100 6.73 -7.04 -8.32
C VAL A 100 5.42 -6.85 -9.11
N SER A 101 5.24 -5.70 -9.76
CA SER A 101 4.04 -5.40 -10.54
C SER A 101 3.81 -6.41 -11.66
N SER A 102 4.83 -6.73 -12.45
CA SER A 102 4.71 -7.71 -13.54
C SER A 102 4.40 -9.11 -13.03
N THR A 103 4.95 -9.53 -11.90
CA THR A 103 4.66 -10.83 -11.28
C THR A 103 3.18 -10.92 -10.88
N ILE A 104 2.65 -9.88 -10.23
CA ILE A 104 1.25 -9.82 -9.79
C ILE A 104 0.31 -9.80 -11.00
N ARG A 105 0.58 -8.93 -11.99
CA ARG A 105 -0.24 -8.82 -13.21
C ARG A 105 -0.22 -10.13 -14.02
N LYS A 106 0.92 -10.82 -14.10
CA LYS A 106 1.03 -12.14 -14.74
C LYS A 106 0.16 -13.17 -14.03
N TRP A 107 0.21 -13.22 -12.70
CA TRP A 107 -0.65 -14.11 -11.91
C TRP A 107 -2.14 -13.81 -12.16
N ALA A 108 -2.53 -12.52 -12.13
CA ALA A 108 -3.91 -12.10 -12.33
C ALA A 108 -4.45 -12.53 -13.70
N LYS A 109 -3.64 -12.34 -14.76
CA LYS A 109 -3.98 -12.80 -16.12
C LYS A 109 -4.21 -14.31 -16.19
N THR A 110 -3.41 -15.12 -15.49
CA THR A 110 -3.59 -16.59 -15.46
C THR A 110 -4.85 -17.02 -14.72
N HIS A 111 -5.40 -16.16 -13.85
CA HIS A 111 -6.59 -16.45 -13.03
C HIS A 111 -7.83 -15.64 -13.46
N GLU A 112 -7.78 -15.00 -14.64
CA GLU A 112 -8.87 -14.18 -15.19
C GLU A 112 -9.31 -13.03 -14.25
N ILE A 113 -8.37 -12.51 -13.45
CA ILE A 113 -8.58 -11.37 -12.56
C ILE A 113 -8.19 -10.09 -13.30
N ASN A 114 -9.10 -9.12 -13.35
CA ASN A 114 -8.85 -7.81 -13.95
C ASN A 114 -8.18 -6.88 -12.93
N LEU A 115 -6.95 -6.45 -13.22
CA LEU A 115 -6.16 -5.49 -12.43
C LEU A 115 -5.69 -4.27 -13.27
N ASP A 116 -6.36 -4.00 -14.39
CA ASP A 116 -6.05 -2.88 -15.28
C ASP A 116 -6.41 -1.52 -14.62
#